data_AF-D7BAE0-F1
#
_entry.id   AF-D7BAE0-F1
#
_cell.length_a   1.000
_cell.length_b   1.000
_cell.length_c   1.000
_cell.angle_alpha   90.00
_cell.angle_beta   90.00
_cell.angle_gamma   90.00
#
_symmetry.space_group_name_H-M   'P 1'
#
loop_
_entity.id
_entity.type
_entity.pdbx_description
1 polymer ?
#
loop_
_entity_poly.entity_id
_entity_poly.type
_entity_poly.pdbx_seq_one_letter_code
_entity_poly.pdbx_strand_id
1 'polypeptide(L)'
;MEVLGVRGAPKQTLAALMEALKGARFPDLIVTFVTDWQDQRKKARYAVFVRGGKHPLLTMDAFGPAFGPEGDRALVELVQWLQDKGVRKWYESVIPPSEYAALFEIDPDDVYRQLAANANPSDPALYTHKGYASRM
;
A
#
# COMPACT_ATOMS: atom_id res chain seq x y z
N MET A 1 0.15 -3.37 15.53
CA MET A 1 0.44 -2.71 14.24
C MET A 1 -0.03 -1.26 14.31
N GLU A 2 0.67 -0.30 13.71
CA GLU A 2 0.25 1.11 13.69
C GLU A 2 -0.42 1.47 12.36
N VAL A 3 -1.52 2.25 12.43
CA VAL A 3 -2.26 2.73 11.25
C VAL A 3 -1.93 4.19 10.98
N LEU A 4 -1.55 4.53 9.75
CA LEU A 4 -1.04 5.84 9.35
C LEU A 4 -1.86 6.50 8.24
N GLY A 5 -1.82 7.83 8.21
CA GLY A 5 -2.38 8.64 7.13
C GLY A 5 -3.89 8.85 7.22
N VAL A 6 -4.45 9.36 6.13
CA VAL A 6 -5.85 9.77 6.04
C VAL A 6 -6.45 9.22 4.75
N ARG A 7 -7.60 8.57 4.85
CA ARG A 7 -8.34 8.01 3.70
C ARG A 7 -8.54 9.08 2.64
N GLY A 8 -8.18 8.76 1.40
CA GLY A 8 -8.31 9.68 0.26
C GLY A 8 -7.41 10.92 0.31
N ALA A 9 -6.38 10.96 1.16
CA ALA A 9 -5.36 12.00 1.16
C ALA A 9 -3.98 11.43 0.76
N PRO A 10 -3.73 11.19 -0.55
CA PRO A 10 -2.55 10.45 -1.02
C PRO A 10 -1.21 11.09 -0.59
N LYS A 11 -1.06 12.41 -0.79
CA LYS A 11 0.19 13.14 -0.48
C LYS A 11 0.49 13.15 1.03
N GLN A 12 -0.53 13.38 1.85
CA GLN A 12 -0.39 13.41 3.30
C GLN A 12 -0.04 12.00 3.84
N THR A 13 -0.71 10.98 3.31
CA THR A 13 -0.46 9.58 3.69
C THR A 13 0.94 9.12 3.26
N LEU A 14 1.40 9.54 2.07
CA LEU A 14 2.77 9.29 1.62
C LEU A 14 3.79 9.93 2.56
N ALA A 15 3.63 11.21 2.89
CA ALA A 15 4.54 11.91 3.79
C ALA A 15 4.60 11.26 5.19
N ALA A 16 3.45 10.87 5.74
CA ALA A 16 3.37 10.16 7.01
C ALA A 16 4.09 8.80 6.98
N LEU A 17 3.93 8.04 5.90
CA LEU A 17 4.62 6.77 5.71
C LEU A 17 6.14 6.96 5.57
N MET A 18 6.58 7.95 4.79
CA MET A 18 8.00 8.27 4.63
C MET A 18 8.66 8.68 5.95
N GLU A 19 7.94 9.44 6.78
CA GLU A 19 8.38 9.82 8.11
C GLU A 19 8.52 8.60 9.03
N ALA A 20 7.50 7.73 9.08
CA ALA A 20 7.50 6.55 9.92
C ALA A 20 8.60 5.54 9.56
N LEU A 21 9.00 5.50 8.28
CA LEU A 21 10.08 4.64 7.78
C LEU A 21 11.48 5.26 7.90
N LYS A 22 11.64 6.46 8.48
CA LYS A 22 12.97 7.03 8.73
C LYS A 22 13.80 6.11 9.63
N GLY A 23 15.01 5.82 9.16
CA GLY A 23 15.94 4.93 9.86
C GLY A 23 15.61 3.44 9.74
N ALA A 24 14.60 3.04 8.96
CA ALA A 24 14.36 1.64 8.63
C ALA A 24 15.45 1.09 7.69
N ARG A 25 15.72 -0.23 7.80
CA ARG A 25 16.58 -0.95 6.86
C ARG A 25 15.72 -1.43 5.69
N PHE A 26 15.58 -0.57 4.67
CA PHE A 26 14.72 -0.81 3.51
C PHE A 26 14.90 -2.17 2.81
N PRO A 27 16.11 -2.73 2.65
CA PRO A 27 16.28 -4.07 2.07
C PRO A 27 15.61 -5.20 2.86
N ASP A 28 15.38 -5.01 4.16
CA ASP A 28 14.71 -5.98 5.03
C ASP A 28 13.19 -5.87 4.97
N LEU A 29 12.67 -4.74 4.47
CA LEU A 29 11.24 -4.46 4.46
C LEU A 29 10.50 -5.39 3.50
N ILE A 30 9.30 -5.76 3.92
CA ILE A 30 8.31 -6.48 3.11
C ILE A 30 7.15 -5.54 2.89
N VAL A 31 6.93 -5.14 1.65
CA VAL A 31 5.86 -4.21 1.25
C VAL A 31 4.74 -5.02 0.62
N THR A 32 3.53 -4.89 1.17
CA THR A 32 2.32 -5.53 0.69
C THR A 32 1.30 -4.46 0.33
N PHE A 33 0.93 -4.36 -0.94
CA PHE A 33 -0.17 -3.52 -1.39
C PHE A 33 -1.50 -4.22 -1.09
N VAL A 34 -2.40 -3.52 -0.42
CA VAL A 34 -3.71 -4.05 -0.02
C VAL A 34 -4.78 -3.40 -0.86
N THR A 35 -5.45 -4.19 -1.69
CA THR A 35 -6.49 -3.74 -2.63
C THR A 35 -7.76 -4.55 -2.42
N ASP A 36 -8.90 -4.01 -2.86
CA ASP A 36 -10.17 -4.70 -2.81
C ASP A 36 -10.53 -5.47 -4.10
N TRP A 37 -9.86 -5.17 -5.22
CA TRP A 37 -10.16 -5.76 -6.53
C TRP A 37 -8.88 -6.15 -7.28
N GLN A 38 -8.82 -7.41 -7.74
CA GLN A 38 -7.71 -7.93 -8.53
C GLN A 38 -7.75 -7.49 -10.01
N ASP A 39 -8.95 -7.52 -10.62
CA ASP A 39 -9.10 -7.31 -12.08
C ASP A 39 -9.41 -5.86 -12.49
N GLN A 40 -9.66 -4.96 -11.53
CA GLN A 40 -10.01 -3.55 -11.82
C GLN A 40 -8.95 -2.56 -11.33
N ARG A 41 -7.70 -2.76 -11.73
CA ARG A 41 -6.58 -1.86 -11.37
C ARG A 41 -6.81 -0.39 -11.72
N LYS A 42 -7.58 -0.12 -12.78
CA LYS A 42 -7.98 1.25 -13.20
C LYS A 42 -8.88 1.99 -12.22
N LYS A 43 -9.51 1.27 -11.29
CA LYS A 43 -10.39 1.81 -10.24
C LYS A 43 -9.95 1.34 -8.85
N ALA A 44 -8.78 0.73 -8.75
CA ALA A 44 -8.30 0.16 -7.51
C ALA A 44 -7.91 1.27 -6.52
N ARG A 45 -8.18 1.01 -5.26
CA ARG A 45 -7.65 1.74 -4.11
C ARG A 45 -6.64 0.85 -3.40
N TYR A 46 -5.57 1.48 -2.93
CA TYR A 46 -4.50 0.78 -2.25
C TYR A 46 -4.24 1.38 -0.88
N ALA A 47 -4.16 0.50 0.10
CA ALA A 47 -3.48 0.69 1.37
C ALA A 47 -2.12 -0.02 1.29
N VAL A 48 -1.19 0.34 2.16
CA VAL A 48 0.19 -0.17 2.13
C VAL A 48 0.52 -0.74 3.48
N PHE A 49 0.82 -2.03 3.50
CA PHE A 49 1.23 -2.76 4.68
C PHE A 49 2.74 -3.06 4.62
N VAL A 50 3.49 -2.57 5.59
CA VAL A 50 4.95 -2.69 5.66
C VAL A 50 5.35 -3.51 6.88
N ARG A 51 6.12 -4.57 6.66
CA ARG A 51 6.74 -5.42 7.69
C ARG A 51 8.26 -5.39 7.58
N GLY A 52 8.96 -5.92 8.60
CA GLY A 52 10.43 -6.00 8.63
C GLY A 52 11.11 -4.75 9.21
N GLY A 53 10.34 -3.71 9.58
CA GLY A 53 10.81 -2.57 10.37
C GLY A 53 10.71 -2.82 11.88
N LYS A 54 10.85 -1.75 12.68
CA LYS A 54 10.73 -1.82 14.15
C LYS A 54 9.34 -2.28 14.61
N HIS A 55 8.30 -1.84 13.91
CA HIS A 55 6.92 -2.25 14.10
C HIS A 55 6.22 -2.34 12.73
N PRO A 56 5.22 -3.23 12.57
CA PRO A 56 4.41 -3.27 11.35
C PRO A 56 3.57 -2.01 11.19
N LEU A 57 3.52 -1.49 9.97
CA LEU A 57 2.78 -0.29 9.58
C LEU A 57 1.70 -0.62 8.57
N LEU A 58 0.54 -0.01 8.69
CA LEU A 58 -0.54 -0.05 7.69
C LEU A 58 -0.96 1.38 7.37
N THR A 59 -0.99 1.78 6.10
CA THR A 59 -1.60 3.07 5.74
C THR A 59 -3.11 2.94 5.57
N MET A 60 -3.84 4.02 5.76
CA MET A 60 -5.20 4.14 5.23
C MET A 60 -5.21 3.95 3.70
N ASP A 61 -6.37 3.61 3.15
CA ASP A 61 -6.60 3.54 1.71
C ASP A 61 -6.61 4.94 1.10
N ALA A 62 -5.45 5.34 0.58
CA ALA A 62 -5.23 6.69 0.06
C ALA A 62 -4.54 6.69 -1.32
N PHE A 63 -4.10 5.53 -1.82
CA PHE A 63 -3.33 5.43 -3.05
C PHE A 63 -4.14 4.79 -4.18
N GLY A 64 -3.72 5.05 -5.42
CA GLY A 64 -4.31 4.45 -6.62
C GLY A 64 -5.33 5.32 -7.34
N PRO A 65 -5.76 4.90 -8.54
CA PRO A 65 -6.62 5.69 -9.42
C PRO A 65 -8.03 5.92 -8.89
N ALA A 66 -8.49 5.18 -7.88
CA ALA A 66 -9.74 5.45 -7.17
C ALA A 66 -9.80 6.88 -6.59
N PHE A 67 -8.65 7.47 -6.24
CA PHE A 67 -8.53 8.82 -5.71
C PHE A 67 -8.08 9.84 -6.78
N GLY A 68 -8.35 9.53 -8.05
CA GLY A 68 -8.02 10.37 -9.19
C GLY A 68 -6.52 10.47 -9.50
N PRO A 69 -6.12 11.45 -10.32
CA PRO A 69 -4.73 11.58 -10.77
C PRO A 69 -3.71 11.79 -9.62
N GLU A 70 -4.14 12.34 -8.49
CA GLU A 70 -3.27 12.52 -7.32
C GLU A 70 -2.98 11.19 -6.62
N GLY A 71 -4.00 10.33 -6.47
CA GLY A 71 -3.83 8.99 -5.90
C GLY A 71 -2.95 8.09 -6.74
N ASP A 72 -3.11 8.17 -8.07
CA ASP A 72 -2.23 7.47 -9.01
C ASP A 72 -0.78 7.94 -8.90
N ARG A 73 -0.53 9.25 -9.02
CA ARG A 73 0.83 9.79 -8.90
C ARG A 73 1.50 9.44 -7.58
N ALA A 74 0.76 9.51 -6.47
CA ALA A 74 1.29 9.16 -5.16
C ALA A 74 1.63 7.67 -5.05
N LEU A 75 0.86 6.78 -5.70
CA LEU A 75 1.20 5.36 -5.79
C LEU A 75 2.51 5.14 -6.57
N VAL A 76 2.66 5.80 -7.71
CA VAL A 76 3.90 5.75 -8.51
C VAL A 76 5.09 6.26 -7.70
N GLU A 77 4.94 7.42 -7.06
CA GLU A 77 5.97 8.06 -6.24
C GLU A 77 6.38 7.17 -5.06
N LEU A 78 5.41 6.58 -4.37
CA LEU A 78 5.66 5.62 -3.29
C LEU A 78 6.51 4.44 -3.76
N VAL A 79 6.13 3.81 -4.88
CA VAL A 79 6.81 2.63 -5.40
C VAL A 79 8.24 2.97 -5.79
N GLN A 80 8.42 4.09 -6.52
CA GLN A 80 9.74 4.57 -6.92
C GLN A 80 10.63 4.85 -5.70
N TRP A 81 10.10 5.58 -4.71
CA TRP A 81 10.84 5.90 -3.49
C TRP A 81 11.28 4.64 -2.73
N LEU A 82 10.41 3.64 -2.59
CA LEU A 82 10.73 2.38 -1.92
C LEU A 82 11.77 1.55 -2.73
N GLN A 83 11.67 1.54 -4.06
CA GLN A 83 12.66 0.91 -4.93
C GLN A 83 14.03 1.59 -4.82
N ASP A 84 14.08 2.92 -4.86
CA ASP A 84 15.31 3.71 -4.72
C ASP A 84 16.00 3.48 -3.37
N LYS A 85 15.21 3.21 -2.32
CA LYS A 85 15.72 2.85 -0.99
C LYS A 85 16.15 1.38 -0.88
N GLY A 86 15.87 0.55 -1.89
CA GLY A 86 16.36 -0.82 -1.98
C GLY A 86 15.39 -1.90 -1.48
N VAL A 87 14.09 -1.62 -1.41
CA VAL A 87 13.07 -2.65 -1.10
C VAL A 87 13.05 -3.71 -2.21
N ARG A 88 13.07 -4.98 -1.82
CA ARG A 88 13.10 -6.13 -2.75
C ARG A 88 11.90 -7.08 -2.62
N LYS A 89 11.18 -7.01 -1.51
CA LYS A 89 10.12 -7.98 -1.17
C LYS A 89 8.76 -7.31 -1.35
N TRP A 90 8.15 -7.57 -2.50
CA TRP A 90 6.91 -6.94 -2.96
C TRP A 90 5.78 -7.97 -3.03
N TYR A 91 4.64 -7.61 -2.46
CA TYR A 91 3.46 -8.46 -2.37
C TYR A 91 2.19 -7.66 -2.62
N GLU A 92 1.11 -8.36 -2.95
CA GLU A 92 -0.25 -7.84 -3.05
C GLU A 92 -1.18 -8.73 -2.23
N SER A 93 -2.07 -8.12 -1.46
CA SER A 93 -3.15 -8.80 -0.75
C SER A 93 -4.47 -8.26 -1.28
N VAL A 94 -5.27 -9.13 -1.87
CA VAL A 94 -6.61 -8.79 -2.38
C VAL A 94 -7.63 -9.22 -1.35
N ILE A 95 -8.50 -8.30 -0.94
CA ILE A 95 -9.46 -8.51 0.14
C ILE A 95 -10.86 -8.16 -0.35
N PRO A 96 -11.91 -8.93 -0.01
CA PRO A 96 -13.27 -8.57 -0.41
C PRO A 96 -13.62 -7.13 0.03
N PRO A 97 -14.34 -6.34 -0.79
CA PRO A 97 -14.69 -4.96 -0.44
C PRO A 97 -15.40 -4.80 0.90
N SER A 98 -16.20 -5.79 1.31
CA SER A 98 -16.88 -5.86 2.61
C SER A 98 -15.92 -5.97 3.79
N GLU A 99 -14.81 -6.68 3.62
CA GLU A 99 -13.77 -6.85 4.64
C GLU A 99 -12.78 -5.68 4.62
N TYR A 100 -12.54 -5.10 3.45
CA TYR A 100 -11.59 -4.01 3.26
C TYR A 100 -11.89 -2.79 4.14
N ALA A 101 -13.16 -2.43 4.29
CA ALA A 101 -13.57 -1.33 5.16
C ALA A 101 -13.28 -1.62 6.64
N ALA A 102 -13.49 -2.87 7.07
CA ALA A 102 -13.32 -3.31 8.45
C ALA A 102 -11.85 -3.44 8.86
N LEU A 103 -10.90 -3.54 7.90
CA LEU A 103 -9.46 -3.64 8.18
C LEU A 103 -8.93 -2.56 9.12
N PHE A 104 -9.56 -1.38 9.13
CA PHE A 104 -9.12 -0.25 9.93
C PHE A 104 -9.83 -0.15 11.29
N GLU A 105 -10.80 -1.03 11.55
CA GLU A 105 -11.68 -1.00 12.73
C GLU A 105 -11.51 -2.24 13.63
N ILE A 106 -10.99 -3.35 13.09
CA ILE A 106 -10.77 -4.59 13.82
C ILE A 106 -9.40 -4.63 14.53
N ASP A 107 -9.18 -5.67 15.34
CA ASP A 107 -7.97 -5.85 16.12
C ASP A 107 -6.70 -5.85 15.21
N PRO A 108 -5.68 -5.02 15.52
CA PRO A 108 -4.49 -4.89 14.68
C PRO A 108 -3.69 -6.19 14.48
N ASP A 109 -3.75 -7.14 15.42
CA ASP A 109 -3.05 -8.42 15.32
C ASP A 109 -3.80 -9.40 14.41
N ASP A 110 -5.12 -9.32 14.36
CA ASP A 110 -5.93 -10.07 13.40
C ASP A 110 -5.68 -9.58 11.98
N VAL A 111 -5.66 -8.26 11.76
CA VAL A 111 -5.29 -7.66 10.47
C VAL A 111 -3.90 -8.08 10.05
N TYR A 112 -2.92 -8.01 10.96
CA TYR A 112 -1.56 -8.43 10.67
C TYR A 112 -1.51 -9.87 10.17
N ARG A 113 -2.18 -10.80 10.86
CA ARG A 113 -2.20 -12.22 10.49
C ARG A 113 -2.88 -12.44 9.15
N GLN A 114 -4.02 -11.80 8.92
CA GLN A 114 -4.76 -11.89 7.66
C GLN A 114 -3.93 -11.37 6.48
N LEU A 115 -3.38 -10.16 6.58
CA LEU A 115 -2.57 -9.54 5.52
C LEU A 115 -1.28 -10.31 5.26
N ALA A 116 -0.65 -10.84 6.30
CA ALA A 116 0.57 -11.64 6.14
C ALA A 116 0.30 -12.97 5.44
N ALA A 117 -0.86 -13.60 5.69
CA ALA A 117 -1.24 -14.88 5.10
C ALA A 117 -1.72 -14.75 3.65
N ASN A 118 -2.45 -13.67 3.33
CA ASN A 118 -3.04 -13.46 2.00
C ASN A 118 -2.08 -12.78 0.99
N ALA A 119 -0.87 -12.44 1.42
CA ALA A 119 0.11 -11.73 0.61
C ALA A 119 0.68 -12.64 -0.51
N ASN A 120 0.34 -12.32 -1.75
CA ASN A 120 0.88 -12.95 -2.96
C ASN A 120 2.06 -12.15 -3.49
N PRO A 121 3.17 -12.77 -3.92
CA PRO A 121 4.27 -12.06 -4.57
C PRO A 121 3.76 -11.22 -5.76
N SER A 122 4.19 -9.96 -5.83
CA SER A 122 3.74 -9.01 -6.86
C SER A 122 4.92 -8.27 -7.46
N ASP A 123 4.87 -8.01 -8.77
CA ASP A 123 5.84 -7.16 -9.45
C ASP A 123 5.52 -5.67 -9.15
N PRO A 124 6.46 -4.88 -8.59
CA PRO A 124 6.24 -3.45 -8.34
C PRO A 124 5.99 -2.63 -9.62
N ALA A 125 6.41 -3.11 -10.80
CA ALA A 125 6.16 -2.42 -12.07
C ALA A 125 4.65 -2.28 -12.37
N LEU A 126 3.81 -3.17 -11.83
CA LEU A 126 2.36 -3.13 -11.99
C LEU A 126 1.74 -1.83 -11.46
N TYR A 127 2.39 -1.18 -10.49
CA TYR A 127 1.92 0.05 -9.85
C TYR A 127 2.53 1.32 -10.45
N THR A 128 3.45 1.21 -11.43
CA THR A 128 4.15 2.35 -12.05
C THR A 128 3.87 2.52 -13.54
N HIS A 129 3.27 1.54 -14.22
CA HIS A 129 2.95 1.63 -15.65
C HIS A 129 1.83 2.63 -15.99
N LYS A 130 2.19 3.72 -16.69
CA LYS A 130 1.23 4.66 -17.31
C LYS A 130 0.35 3.94 -18.35
N GLY A 131 -0.97 3.94 -18.12
CA GLY A 131 -1.98 3.27 -18.95
C GLY A 131 -2.86 2.28 -18.19
N TYR A 132 -2.46 1.89 -16.98
CA TYR A 132 -3.32 1.22 -16.00
C TYR A 132 -3.98 2.18 -15.00
N ALA A 133 -3.56 3.45 -14.95
CA ALA A 133 -4.04 4.42 -13.98
C ALA A 133 -4.41 5.81 -14.56
N SER A 134 -4.30 5.97 -15.88
CA SER A 134 -5.00 7.01 -16.63
C SER A 134 -4.97 6.65 -18.11
N ARG A 135 -6.14 6.49 -18.72
CA ARG A 135 -6.35 6.81 -20.13
C ARG A 135 -7.83 7.07 -20.41
N MET A 136 -8.03 8.30 -20.91
CA MET A 136 -9.24 9.02 -21.29
C MET A 136 -10.03 9.63 -20.14
#